data_AF-A0A8H6RP04-F1
#
_entry.id   AF-A0A8H6RP04-F1
#
_cell.length_a   1.000
_cell.length_b   1.000
_cell.length_c   1.000
_cell.angle_alpha   90.00
_cell.angle_beta   90.00
_cell.angle_gamma   90.00
#
_symmetry.space_group_name_H-M   'P 1'
#
loop_
_entity.id
_entity.type
_entity.pdbx_description
1 polymer ?
#
loop_
_entity_poly.entity_id
_entity_poly.type
_entity_poly.pdbx_seq_one_letter_code
_entity_poly.pdbx_strand_id
1 'polypeptide(L)'
;MAAPAYSGMNLHVDRKVVNGQIWDDGSNVFRQDPSPEVDAAWENLTMSLGRIFITEEDWVRMGHSTRLGAKWPGDPGGKTYVGEFAVGHLLHCLNVLRKAAHLSYYEKRIPLNPFYWGHFSHCLDMIREDLMCQASLDVYPVVWMSHQDGPMPTLSINRKCRRWEDLLEYQATHGLTEAQDERMRTARRTPDAEEYEMPIEGIRMQQSLAEYHKLPDEAFKSLSTSAKPGDLAEVKRDVDAKDDYYARNYYVYHYAKADDTDKVKRDVDAKDDYYARNYYVYHYAKADDTDKVKSDADAAVEMPEHVKRAIAETQDISNALEM
;
A
#
# COMPACT_ATOMS: atom_id res chain seq x y z
N MET A 1 26.38 3.25 11.63
CA MET A 1 25.56 3.58 10.45
C MET A 1 24.53 2.49 10.30
N ALA A 2 23.26 2.83 10.06
CA ALA A 2 22.15 1.88 10.05
C ALA A 2 22.22 0.82 8.92
N ALA A 3 23.04 1.04 7.89
CA ALA A 3 23.29 0.08 6.83
C ALA A 3 24.74 0.27 6.30
N PRO A 4 25.70 -0.52 6.79
CA PRO A 4 27.10 -0.42 6.39
C PRO A 4 27.39 -1.01 5.02
N ALA A 5 26.44 -1.75 4.43
CA ALA A 5 26.48 -2.18 3.03
C ALA A 5 26.69 -1.01 2.04
N TYR A 6 26.35 0.23 2.43
CA TYR A 6 26.60 1.43 1.62
C TYR A 6 28.03 1.98 1.73
N SER A 7 28.89 1.42 2.59
CA SER A 7 30.21 1.99 2.86
C SER A 7 31.14 2.05 1.65
N GLY A 8 30.88 1.23 0.62
CA GLY A 8 31.55 1.28 -0.69
C GLY A 8 30.82 2.09 -1.77
N MET A 9 29.61 2.61 -1.50
CA MET A 9 28.83 3.38 -2.47
C MET A 9 29.23 4.85 -2.42
N ASN A 10 29.60 5.43 -3.56
CA ASN A 10 29.84 6.86 -3.66
C ASN A 10 28.50 7.61 -3.81
N LEU A 11 27.91 8.00 -2.68
CA LEU A 11 26.61 8.66 -2.63
C LEU A 11 26.73 10.17 -2.90
N HIS A 12 26.38 10.58 -4.12
CA HIS A 12 26.24 11.99 -4.47
C HIS A 12 24.89 12.54 -4.01
N VAL A 13 24.90 13.86 -3.79
CA VAL A 13 23.70 14.63 -3.44
C VAL A 13 23.54 15.74 -4.46
N ASP A 14 22.45 15.68 -5.22
CA ASP A 14 22.09 16.69 -6.20
C ASP A 14 21.14 17.71 -5.60
N ARG A 15 21.27 18.96 -6.05
CA ARG A 15 20.25 19.99 -5.83
C ARG A 15 19.32 19.98 -7.03
N LYS A 16 18.05 19.62 -6.81
CA LYS A 16 17.03 19.64 -7.86
C LYS A 16 15.76 20.33 -7.37
N VAL A 17 15.09 21.04 -8.28
CA VAL A 17 13.71 21.47 -8.03
C VAL A 17 12.82 20.26 -8.27
N VAL A 18 12.07 19.85 -7.24
CA VAL A 18 11.06 18.80 -7.42
C VAL A 18 9.89 19.39 -8.23
N ASN A 19 9.42 18.66 -9.23
CA ASN A 19 8.21 19.04 -9.95
C ASN A 19 6.99 18.72 -9.07
N GLY A 20 6.48 19.74 -8.37
CA GLY A 20 5.26 19.66 -7.56
C GLY A 20 4.05 20.30 -8.23
N GLN A 21 4.04 20.45 -9.56
CA GLN A 21 2.90 21.06 -10.26
C GLN A 21 1.64 20.22 -10.08
N ILE A 22 0.59 20.82 -9.49
CA ILE A 22 -0.71 20.18 -9.31
C ILE A 22 -1.36 19.88 -10.67
N TRP A 23 -1.23 20.82 -11.60
CA TRP A 23 -1.75 20.69 -12.95
C TRP A 23 -0.85 19.75 -13.75
N ASP A 24 -1.46 18.77 -14.41
CA ASP A 24 -0.73 17.85 -15.28
C ASP A 24 -0.81 18.31 -16.73
N ASP A 25 0.34 18.33 -17.40
CA ASP A 25 0.46 18.67 -18.82
C ASP A 25 0.62 17.42 -19.69
N GLY A 26 0.47 16.23 -19.10
CA GLY A 26 0.60 14.95 -19.78
C GLY A 26 2.05 14.50 -20.00
N SER A 27 3.04 15.29 -19.61
CA SER A 27 4.46 14.97 -19.89
C SER A 27 5.04 13.92 -18.95
N ASN A 28 4.44 13.73 -17.78
CA ASN A 28 4.93 12.79 -16.78
C ASN A 28 4.14 11.48 -16.84
N VAL A 29 4.77 10.43 -17.40
CA VAL A 29 4.21 9.08 -17.52
C VAL A 29 3.70 8.53 -16.18
N PHE A 30 4.36 8.85 -15.06
CA PHE A 30 3.97 8.33 -13.74
C PHE A 30 2.65 8.92 -13.19
N ARG A 31 2.13 9.98 -13.82
CA ARG A 31 0.86 10.64 -13.46
C ARG A 31 -0.30 10.26 -14.38
N GLN A 32 -0.04 9.52 -15.45
CA GLN A 32 -1.06 9.21 -16.45
C GLN A 32 -1.99 8.08 -15.98
N ASP A 33 -3.16 8.01 -16.62
CA ASP A 33 -4.11 6.92 -16.42
C ASP A 33 -3.49 5.55 -16.73
N PRO A 34 -4.02 4.48 -16.12
CA PRO A 34 -3.55 3.12 -16.34
C PRO A 34 -3.44 2.75 -17.82
N SER A 35 -2.24 2.33 -18.22
CA SER A 35 -1.94 1.86 -19.57
C SER A 35 -0.71 0.95 -19.54
N PRO A 36 -0.46 0.15 -20.60
CA PRO A 36 0.76 -0.66 -20.69
C PRO A 36 2.05 0.17 -20.58
N GLU A 37 2.06 1.41 -21.06
CA GLU A 37 3.21 2.31 -20.97
C GLU A 37 3.46 2.76 -19.53
N VAL A 38 2.40 3.16 -18.82
CA VAL A 38 2.47 3.51 -17.40
C VAL A 38 2.93 2.32 -16.56
N ASP A 39 2.38 1.14 -16.84
CA ASP A 39 2.79 -0.09 -16.15
C ASP A 39 4.27 -0.39 -16.40
N ALA A 40 4.74 -0.31 -17.65
CA ALA A 40 6.16 -0.51 -17.95
C ALA A 40 7.07 0.50 -17.23
N ALA A 41 6.67 1.77 -17.14
CA ALA A 41 7.42 2.80 -16.42
C ALA A 41 7.52 2.48 -14.91
N TRP A 42 6.41 2.10 -14.29
CA TRP A 42 6.38 1.74 -12.87
C TRP A 42 7.11 0.42 -12.59
N GLU A 43 6.92 -0.61 -13.40
CA GLU A 43 7.62 -1.88 -13.26
C GLU A 43 9.14 -1.69 -13.43
N ASN A 44 9.58 -0.88 -14.39
CA ASN A 44 11.00 -0.55 -14.52
C ASN A 44 11.53 0.13 -13.26
N LEU A 45 10.77 1.08 -12.69
CA LEU A 45 11.17 1.77 -11.46
C LEU A 45 11.28 0.83 -10.25
N THR A 46 10.33 -0.09 -10.08
CA THR A 46 10.32 -1.03 -8.94
C THR A 46 11.28 -2.21 -9.12
N MET A 47 11.43 -2.72 -10.34
CA MET A 47 12.29 -3.87 -10.65
C MET A 47 13.76 -3.48 -10.83
N SER A 48 14.07 -2.20 -11.04
CA SER A 48 15.45 -1.71 -11.14
C SER A 48 16.25 -1.90 -9.85
N LEU A 49 15.59 -2.19 -8.71
CA LEU A 49 16.22 -2.44 -7.42
C LEU A 49 15.89 -3.85 -6.93
N GLY A 50 16.64 -4.84 -7.44
CA GLY A 50 16.57 -6.22 -6.97
C GLY A 50 17.30 -6.44 -5.64
N ARG A 51 17.42 -7.72 -5.27
CA ARG A 51 18.20 -8.12 -4.09
C ARG A 51 19.69 -7.93 -4.29
N ILE A 52 20.42 -7.72 -3.20
CA ILE A 52 21.88 -7.58 -3.16
C ILE A 52 22.52 -8.63 -2.26
N PHE A 53 23.79 -8.93 -2.50
CA PHE A 53 24.60 -9.67 -1.54
C PHE A 53 25.06 -8.75 -0.40
N ILE A 54 25.05 -9.31 0.82
CA ILE A 54 25.47 -8.63 2.03
C ILE A 54 26.50 -9.52 2.74
N THR A 55 27.62 -8.94 3.13
CA THR A 55 28.66 -9.65 3.89
C THR A 55 28.17 -9.95 5.31
N GLU A 56 28.64 -11.03 5.93
CA GLU A 56 28.35 -11.30 7.35
C GLU A 56 28.73 -10.15 8.26
N GLU A 57 29.85 -9.48 7.99
CA GLU A 57 30.29 -8.30 8.74
C GLU A 57 29.24 -7.18 8.67
N ASP A 58 28.78 -6.82 7.47
CA ASP A 58 27.77 -5.78 7.32
C ASP A 58 26.41 -6.20 7.88
N TRP A 59 26.03 -7.47 7.73
CA TRP A 59 24.81 -8.05 8.31
C TRP A 59 24.78 -7.89 9.83
N VAL A 60 25.88 -8.25 10.50
CA VAL A 60 26.02 -8.10 11.96
C VAL A 60 26.08 -6.63 12.37
N ARG A 61 26.76 -5.77 11.59
CA ARG A 61 26.81 -4.33 11.87
C ARG A 61 25.46 -3.63 11.69
N MET A 62 24.53 -4.21 10.92
CA MET A 62 23.12 -3.77 10.87
C MET A 62 22.31 -4.23 12.10
N GLY A 63 22.89 -5.06 12.98
CA GLY A 63 22.25 -5.57 14.18
C GLY A 63 21.44 -6.84 13.95
N HIS A 64 21.62 -7.54 12.84
CA HIS A 64 20.91 -8.78 12.56
C HIS A 64 21.64 -10.01 13.09
N SER A 65 20.88 -11.00 13.54
CA SER A 65 21.41 -12.32 13.93
C SER A 65 21.87 -13.09 12.69
N THR A 66 23.03 -13.73 12.78
CA THR A 66 23.57 -14.63 11.73
C THR A 66 22.77 -15.92 11.59
N ARG A 67 21.90 -16.24 12.55
CA ARG A 67 21.04 -17.42 12.53
C ARG A 67 19.67 -17.19 11.89
N LEU A 68 19.15 -15.96 11.93
CA LEU A 68 17.84 -15.59 11.35
C LEU A 68 17.94 -15.16 9.88
N GLY A 69 19.14 -14.84 9.40
CA GLY A 69 19.35 -14.34 8.05
C GLY A 69 19.28 -15.42 6.98
N ALA A 70 18.62 -15.12 5.85
CA ALA A 70 18.66 -15.96 4.67
C ALA A 70 20.05 -15.91 4.02
N LYS A 71 20.81 -17.00 4.20
CA LYS A 71 22.14 -17.17 3.61
C LYS A 71 22.04 -17.54 2.13
N TRP A 72 22.96 -17.03 1.32
CA TRP A 72 23.10 -17.37 -0.09
C TRP A 72 23.52 -18.85 -0.24
N PRO A 73 22.72 -19.72 -0.88
CA PRO A 73 23.05 -21.14 -1.03
C PRO A 73 24.28 -21.43 -1.90
N GLY A 74 24.73 -20.43 -2.66
CA GLY A 74 25.92 -20.54 -3.52
C GLY A 74 27.22 -20.20 -2.81
N ASP A 75 27.19 -19.82 -1.53
CA ASP A 75 28.39 -19.56 -0.73
C ASP A 75 28.71 -20.77 0.17
N PRO A 76 29.77 -21.56 -0.14
CA PRO A 76 30.19 -22.68 0.71
C PRO A 76 30.60 -22.28 2.12
N GLY A 77 31.01 -21.02 2.31
CA GLY A 77 31.39 -20.48 3.62
C GLY A 77 30.19 -20.11 4.49
N GLY A 78 28.99 -19.95 3.91
CA GLY A 78 27.78 -19.60 4.63
C GLY A 78 27.83 -18.21 5.30
N LYS A 79 28.60 -17.27 4.73
CA LYS A 79 28.83 -15.91 5.26
C LYS A 79 28.26 -14.80 4.37
N THR A 80 27.54 -15.18 3.34
CA THR A 80 26.88 -14.26 2.42
C THR A 80 25.38 -14.30 2.67
N TYR A 81 24.80 -13.13 2.93
CA TYR A 81 23.37 -12.93 3.15
C TYR A 81 22.76 -12.22 1.95
N VAL A 82 21.44 -12.25 1.86
CA VAL A 82 20.70 -11.56 0.81
C VAL A 82 19.72 -10.58 1.45
N GLY A 83 19.66 -9.36 0.89
CA GLY A 83 18.73 -8.33 1.32
C GLY A 83 18.29 -7.46 0.16
N GLU A 84 17.43 -6.48 0.44
CA GLU A 84 16.94 -5.50 -0.52
C GLU A 84 17.08 -4.09 0.04
N PHE A 85 17.17 -3.10 -0.85
CA PHE A 85 17.12 -1.71 -0.42
C PHE A 85 15.69 -1.33 -0.02
N ALA A 86 15.55 -0.68 1.14
CA ALA A 86 14.24 -0.25 1.64
C ALA A 86 13.46 0.60 0.61
N VAL A 87 14.15 1.48 -0.14
CA VAL A 87 13.51 2.30 -1.19
C VAL A 87 12.90 1.47 -2.32
N GLY A 88 13.46 0.31 -2.64
CA GLY A 88 12.86 -0.62 -3.61
C GLY A 88 11.51 -1.14 -3.10
N HIS A 89 11.46 -1.54 -1.84
CA HIS A 89 10.22 -1.98 -1.18
C HIS A 89 9.18 -0.84 -1.10
N LEU A 90 9.61 0.39 -0.77
CA LEU A 90 8.72 1.55 -0.69
C LEU A 90 8.16 1.96 -2.05
N LEU A 91 8.95 1.85 -3.13
CA LEU A 91 8.46 2.09 -4.49
C LEU A 91 7.46 1.01 -4.93
N HIS A 92 7.70 -0.26 -4.55
CA HIS A 92 6.70 -1.33 -4.73
C HIS A 92 5.41 -1.00 -3.98
N CYS A 93 5.51 -0.61 -2.71
CA CYS A 93 4.36 -0.19 -1.90
C CYS A 93 3.60 0.98 -2.56
N LEU A 94 4.31 1.97 -3.09
CA LEU A 94 3.70 3.10 -3.78
C LEU A 94 2.97 2.66 -5.06
N ASN A 95 3.52 1.71 -5.82
CA ASN A 95 2.86 1.14 -6.99
C ASN A 95 1.62 0.32 -6.61
N VAL A 96 1.62 -0.38 -5.46
CA VAL A 96 0.43 -1.05 -4.91
C VAL A 96 -0.68 -0.05 -4.64
N LEU A 97 -0.38 1.07 -3.96
CA LEU A 97 -1.36 2.13 -3.69
C LEU A 97 -1.89 2.77 -4.99
N ARG A 98 -1.01 3.01 -5.97
CA ARG A 98 -1.40 3.49 -7.30
C ARG A 98 -2.38 2.53 -7.97
N LYS A 99 -2.06 1.24 -8.02
CA LYS A 99 -2.94 0.22 -8.64
C LYS A 99 -4.28 0.13 -7.89
N ALA A 100 -4.29 0.32 -6.57
CA ALA A 100 -5.52 0.37 -5.77
C ALA A 100 -6.42 1.57 -6.10
N ALA A 101 -5.85 2.74 -6.40
CA ALA A 101 -6.62 3.90 -6.87
C ALA A 101 -7.33 3.65 -8.22
N HIS A 102 -6.87 2.65 -8.99
CA HIS A 102 -7.45 2.23 -10.26
C HIS A 102 -7.91 0.77 -10.22
N LEU A 103 -8.53 0.35 -9.12
CA LEU A 103 -8.92 -1.04 -8.88
C LEU A 103 -9.69 -1.67 -10.05
N SER A 104 -10.60 -0.93 -10.70
CA SER A 104 -11.38 -1.45 -11.84
C SER A 104 -10.54 -1.81 -13.08
N TYR A 105 -9.36 -1.21 -13.22
CA TYR A 105 -8.43 -1.53 -14.30
C TYR A 105 -7.57 -2.74 -13.94
N TYR A 106 -7.01 -2.75 -12.72
CA TYR A 106 -6.02 -3.73 -12.28
C TYR A 106 -6.62 -5.02 -11.72
N GLU A 107 -7.79 -4.95 -11.10
CA GLU A 107 -8.47 -6.10 -10.50
C GLU A 107 -9.81 -6.36 -11.18
N LYS A 108 -9.84 -7.46 -11.93
CA LYS A 108 -11.02 -7.94 -12.67
C LYS A 108 -11.64 -9.17 -12.00
N ARG A 109 -11.01 -9.68 -10.93
CA ARG A 109 -11.47 -10.85 -10.19
C ARG A 109 -12.21 -10.41 -8.94
N ILE A 110 -13.45 -10.88 -8.79
CA ILE A 110 -14.26 -10.70 -7.58
C ILE A 110 -14.64 -12.09 -7.08
N PRO A 111 -14.37 -12.44 -5.82
CA PRO A 111 -13.88 -11.56 -4.76
C PRO A 111 -12.38 -11.26 -4.96
N LEU A 112 -11.92 -10.16 -4.35
CA LEU A 112 -10.50 -9.83 -4.36
C LEU A 112 -9.70 -10.92 -3.65
N ASN A 113 -8.40 -10.98 -3.97
CA ASN A 113 -7.45 -11.77 -3.21
C ASN A 113 -7.57 -11.43 -1.71
N PRO A 114 -7.72 -12.41 -0.79
CA PRO A 114 -7.81 -12.16 0.65
C PRO A 114 -6.67 -11.31 1.22
N PHE A 115 -5.47 -11.40 0.63
CA PHE A 115 -4.30 -10.61 1.01
C PHE A 115 -4.36 -9.16 0.55
N TYR A 116 -5.25 -8.81 -0.38
CA TYR A 116 -5.27 -7.50 -1.03
C TYR A 116 -5.27 -6.34 -0.03
N TRP A 117 -6.22 -6.35 0.93
CA TRP A 117 -6.33 -5.29 1.93
C TRP A 117 -5.23 -5.31 2.97
N GLY A 118 -4.71 -6.50 3.31
CA GLY A 118 -3.53 -6.62 4.17
C GLY A 118 -2.28 -6.03 3.51
N HIS A 119 -2.10 -6.26 2.21
CA HIS A 119 -1.01 -5.69 1.43
C HIS A 119 -1.17 -4.17 1.33
N PHE A 120 -2.37 -3.68 0.99
CA PHE A 120 -2.66 -2.25 0.91
C PHE A 120 -2.36 -1.50 2.21
N SER A 121 -2.89 -1.98 3.35
CA SER A 121 -2.70 -1.29 4.64
C SER A 121 -1.24 -1.34 5.11
N HIS A 122 -0.56 -2.47 4.91
CA HIS A 122 0.87 -2.59 5.17
C HIS A 122 1.70 -1.61 4.31
N CYS A 123 1.43 -1.54 3.01
CA CYS A 123 2.13 -0.63 2.10
C CYS A 123 1.92 0.84 2.49
N LEU A 124 0.70 1.22 2.87
CA LEU A 124 0.38 2.57 3.34
C LEU A 124 1.18 2.92 4.61
N ASP A 125 1.20 2.02 5.59
CA ASP A 125 1.87 2.25 6.86
C ASP A 125 3.40 2.25 6.73
N MET A 126 3.96 1.36 5.90
CA MET A 126 5.40 1.34 5.60
C MET A 126 5.88 2.66 4.99
N ILE A 127 5.12 3.24 4.07
CA ILE A 127 5.44 4.56 3.49
C ILE A 127 5.33 5.65 4.56
N ARG A 128 4.30 5.62 5.42
CA ARG A 128 4.16 6.59 6.51
C ARG A 128 5.34 6.52 7.49
N GLU A 129 5.70 5.34 7.96
CA GLU A 129 6.84 5.12 8.88
C GLU A 129 8.15 5.60 8.25
N ASP A 130 8.42 5.30 6.97
CA ASP A 130 9.65 5.76 6.32
C ASP A 130 9.67 7.28 6.12
N LEU A 131 8.55 7.91 5.76
CA LEU A 131 8.45 9.37 5.68
C LEU A 131 8.69 10.06 7.02
N MET A 132 8.27 9.45 8.13
CA MET A 132 8.53 9.95 9.48
C MET A 132 9.98 9.71 9.92
N CYS A 133 10.55 8.55 9.58
CA CYS A 133 11.94 8.21 9.82
C CYS A 133 12.90 9.15 9.05
N GLN A 134 12.53 9.49 7.81
CA GLN A 134 13.26 10.37 6.91
C GLN A 134 12.55 11.72 6.73
N ALA A 135 12.08 12.31 7.84
CA ALA A 135 11.33 13.56 7.82
C ALA A 135 12.11 14.69 7.12
N SER A 136 11.60 15.16 5.99
CA SER A 136 12.15 16.32 5.28
C SER A 136 11.89 17.59 6.09
N LEU A 137 12.92 18.42 6.22
CA LEU A 137 12.83 19.77 6.81
C LEU A 137 12.68 20.86 5.75
N ASP A 138 12.50 20.49 4.47
CA ASP A 138 12.31 21.46 3.39
C ASP A 138 10.92 22.10 3.54
N VAL A 139 10.87 23.43 3.47
CA VAL A 139 9.64 24.21 3.68
C VAL A 139 8.98 24.52 2.35
N TYR A 140 7.68 24.27 2.24
CA TYR A 140 6.86 24.78 1.13
C TYR A 140 6.46 26.23 1.40
N PRO A 141 6.93 27.20 0.60
CA PRO A 141 6.50 28.59 0.74
C PRO A 141 5.02 28.73 0.42
N VAL A 142 4.34 29.65 1.10
CA VAL A 142 2.97 30.05 0.76
C VAL A 142 3.03 31.32 -0.08
N VAL A 143 2.35 31.32 -1.23
CA VAL A 143 2.40 32.38 -2.24
C VAL A 143 1.00 32.83 -2.64
N TRP A 144 0.88 34.07 -3.15
CA TRP A 144 -0.37 34.55 -3.74
C TRP A 144 -0.50 34.03 -5.17
N MET A 145 -1.61 33.36 -5.46
CA MET A 145 -1.92 32.86 -6.79
C MET A 145 -3.13 33.59 -7.37
N SER A 146 -3.11 33.87 -8.67
CA SER A 146 -4.29 34.39 -9.37
C SER A 146 -5.46 33.43 -9.26
N HIS A 147 -6.68 33.95 -9.14
CA HIS A 147 -7.91 33.17 -9.01
C HIS A 147 -8.00 32.31 -7.74
N GLN A 148 -7.27 32.68 -6.69
CA GLN A 148 -7.39 32.11 -5.36
C GLN A 148 -7.65 33.23 -4.36
N ASP A 149 -8.62 33.04 -3.47
CA ASP A 149 -8.98 34.04 -2.47
C ASP A 149 -7.96 34.12 -1.33
N GLY A 150 -7.17 33.05 -1.12
CA GLY A 150 -6.15 32.93 -0.08
C GLY A 150 -4.77 32.54 -0.61
N PRO A 151 -3.73 32.65 0.24
CA PRO A 151 -2.38 32.26 -0.13
C PRO A 151 -2.26 30.73 -0.17
N MET A 152 -1.58 30.20 -1.19
CA MET A 152 -1.50 28.77 -1.50
C MET A 152 -0.05 28.28 -1.44
N PRO A 153 0.23 27.05 -0.97
CA PRO A 153 1.59 26.51 -0.96
C PRO A 153 2.10 26.28 -2.39
N THR A 154 3.35 26.66 -2.67
CA THR A 154 4.07 26.17 -3.84
C THR A 154 4.77 24.86 -3.50
N LEU A 155 4.46 23.82 -4.25
CA LEU A 155 4.98 22.46 -4.00
C LEU A 155 6.27 22.17 -4.79
N SER A 156 6.66 23.08 -5.69
CA SER A 156 7.92 22.97 -6.44
C SER A 156 9.04 23.70 -5.69
N ILE A 157 9.84 22.95 -4.94
CA ILE A 157 10.92 23.50 -4.11
C ILE A 157 12.28 22.88 -4.44
N ASN A 158 13.34 23.62 -4.16
CA ASN A 158 14.70 23.12 -4.21
C ASN A 158 14.91 22.08 -3.10
N ARG A 159 15.32 20.87 -3.48
CA ARG A 159 15.67 19.80 -2.55
C ARG A 159 17.09 19.34 -2.76
N LYS A 160 17.70 18.85 -1.67
CA LYS A 160 18.92 18.04 -1.73
C LYS A 160 18.49 16.57 -1.78
N CYS A 161 18.70 15.93 -2.91
CA CYS A 161 18.28 14.56 -3.13
C CYS A 161 19.51 13.68 -3.30
N ARG A 162 19.48 12.47 -2.73
CA ARG A 162 20.42 11.44 -3.14
C ARG A 162 20.24 11.20 -4.63
N ARG A 163 21.35 11.12 -5.34
CA ARG A 163 21.34 10.89 -6.77
C ARG A 163 20.87 9.46 -7.03
N TRP A 164 19.84 9.32 -7.87
CA TRP A 164 19.19 8.03 -8.11
C TRP A 164 20.11 7.08 -8.89
N GLU A 165 20.89 7.65 -9.81
CA GLU A 165 21.80 6.93 -10.69
C GLU A 165 22.89 6.19 -9.91
N ASP A 166 23.36 6.75 -8.80
CA ASP A 166 24.38 6.09 -7.96
C ASP A 166 23.86 4.79 -7.35
N LEU A 167 22.57 4.75 -6.99
CA LEU A 167 21.92 3.55 -6.48
C LEU A 167 21.76 2.51 -7.58
N LEU A 168 21.37 2.93 -8.79
CA LEU A 168 21.26 2.04 -9.94
C LEU A 168 22.61 1.45 -10.35
N GLU A 169 23.68 2.25 -10.35
CA GLU A 169 25.04 1.79 -10.65
C GLU A 169 25.52 0.76 -9.62
N TYR A 170 25.25 1.00 -8.34
CA TYR A 170 25.56 0.05 -7.29
C TYR A 170 24.76 -1.25 -7.45
N GLN A 171 23.46 -1.15 -7.72
CA GLN A 171 22.61 -2.31 -7.97
C GLN A 171 23.10 -3.14 -9.16
N ALA A 172 23.53 -2.49 -10.24
CA ALA A 172 24.03 -3.18 -11.43
C ALA A 172 25.31 -4.00 -11.16
N THR A 173 26.10 -3.61 -10.15
CA THR A 173 27.39 -4.24 -9.83
C THR A 173 27.33 -5.20 -8.64
N HIS A 174 26.36 -5.03 -7.72
CA HIS A 174 26.25 -5.80 -6.48
C HIS A 174 24.94 -6.59 -6.35
N GLY A 175 23.99 -6.35 -7.26
CA GLY A 175 22.71 -7.04 -7.32
C GLY A 175 22.85 -8.50 -7.76
N LEU A 176 21.90 -9.31 -7.31
CA LEU A 176 21.76 -10.67 -7.80
C LEU A 176 21.34 -10.65 -9.28
N THR A 177 21.95 -11.52 -10.09
CA THR A 177 21.43 -11.81 -11.44
C THR A 177 20.07 -12.50 -11.33
N GLU A 178 19.29 -12.49 -12.41
CA GLU A 178 17.98 -13.18 -12.44
C GLU A 178 18.08 -14.66 -12.04
N ALA A 179 19.11 -15.36 -12.51
CA ALA A 179 19.36 -16.75 -12.13
C ALA A 179 19.74 -16.91 -10.65
N GLN A 180 20.45 -15.95 -10.07
CA GLN A 180 20.78 -15.96 -8.65
C GLN A 180 19.55 -15.66 -7.79
N ASP A 181 18.72 -14.70 -8.20
CA ASP A 181 17.48 -14.39 -7.49
C ASP A 181 16.49 -15.57 -7.54
N GLU A 182 16.38 -16.24 -8.69
CA GLU A 182 15.58 -17.46 -8.83
C GLU A 182 16.08 -18.59 -7.93
N ARG A 183 17.41 -18.76 -7.86
CA ARG A 183 18.02 -19.71 -6.92
C ARG A 183 17.72 -19.35 -5.46
N MET A 184 17.63 -18.07 -5.11
CA MET A 184 17.20 -17.64 -3.78
C MET A 184 15.73 -17.94 -3.52
N ARG A 185 14.84 -17.66 -4.48
CA ARG A 185 13.39 -17.91 -4.33
C ARG A 185 13.07 -19.39 -4.12
N THR A 186 13.88 -20.27 -4.69
CA THR A 186 13.73 -21.72 -4.60
C THR A 186 14.64 -22.36 -3.54
N ALA A 187 15.39 -21.55 -2.80
CA ALA A 187 16.32 -22.02 -1.78
C ALA A 187 15.59 -22.73 -0.64
N ARG A 188 16.21 -23.78 -0.12
CA ARG A 188 15.79 -24.42 1.13
C ARG A 188 16.61 -23.88 2.29
N ARG A 189 15.96 -23.76 3.44
CA ARG A 189 16.59 -23.36 4.69
C ARG A 189 17.70 -24.34 5.08
N THR A 190 18.75 -23.84 5.72
CA THR A 190 19.80 -24.69 6.30
C THR A 190 19.31 -25.28 7.63
N PRO A 191 19.82 -26.45 8.07
CA PRO A 191 19.36 -27.08 9.31
C PRO A 191 19.59 -26.26 10.59
N ASP A 192 20.54 -25.32 10.57
CA ASP A 192 20.93 -24.46 11.68
C ASP A 192 20.17 -23.11 11.72
N ALA A 193 19.37 -22.81 10.69
CA ALA A 193 18.62 -21.57 10.57
C ALA A 193 17.56 -21.44 11.67
N GLU A 194 17.50 -20.28 12.31
CA GLU A 194 16.37 -19.90 13.17
C GLU A 194 15.24 -19.34 12.31
N GLU A 195 14.01 -19.46 12.81
CA GLU A 195 12.81 -18.97 12.13
C GLU A 195 12.15 -17.86 12.94
N TYR A 196 11.60 -16.86 12.24
CA TYR A 196 10.56 -16.05 12.83
C TYR A 196 9.27 -16.86 12.87
N GLU A 197 8.67 -16.99 14.05
CA GLU A 197 7.35 -17.58 14.16
C GLU A 197 6.34 -16.65 13.48
N MET A 198 5.65 -17.19 12.47
CA MET A 198 4.58 -16.46 11.81
C MET A 198 3.42 -16.27 12.80
N PRO A 199 2.92 -15.03 12.97
CA PRO A 199 1.77 -14.80 13.83
C PRO A 199 0.53 -15.54 13.30
N ILE A 200 -0.43 -15.84 14.17
CA ILE A 200 -1.63 -16.62 13.85
C ILE A 200 -2.41 -15.99 12.68
N GLU A 201 -2.45 -14.67 12.60
CA GLU A 201 -3.07 -13.90 11.53
C GLU A 201 -2.40 -14.18 10.17
N GLY A 202 -1.07 -14.32 10.16
CA GLY A 202 -0.32 -14.68 8.96
C GLY A 202 -0.60 -16.12 8.51
N ILE A 203 -0.74 -17.05 9.46
CA ILE A 203 -1.10 -18.44 9.16
C ILE A 203 -2.50 -18.50 8.55
N ARG A 204 -3.46 -17.78 9.13
CA ARG A 204 -4.84 -17.67 8.60
C ARG A 204 -4.85 -17.11 7.19
N MET A 205 -4.09 -16.04 6.94
CA MET A 205 -3.93 -15.47 5.60
C MET A 205 -3.46 -16.51 4.57
N GLN A 206 -2.43 -17.30 4.89
CA GLN A 206 -1.91 -18.34 3.99
C GLN A 206 -2.96 -19.42 3.70
N GLN A 207 -3.77 -19.80 4.69
CA GLN A 207 -4.89 -20.74 4.50
C GLN A 207 -5.96 -20.15 3.57
N SER A 208 -6.37 -18.89 3.79
CA SER A 208 -7.34 -18.20 2.94
C SER A 208 -6.85 -18.07 1.49
N LEU A 209 -5.56 -17.77 1.28
CA LEU A 209 -4.93 -17.73 -0.04
C LEU A 209 -4.97 -19.11 -0.73
N ALA A 210 -4.69 -20.18 0.00
CA ALA A 210 -4.72 -21.53 -0.54
C ALA A 210 -6.13 -21.93 -1.00
N GLU A 211 -7.18 -21.56 -0.25
CA GLU A 211 -8.56 -21.78 -0.68
C GLU A 211 -8.96 -20.89 -1.86
N TYR A 212 -8.55 -19.61 -1.85
CA TYR A 212 -8.79 -18.68 -2.95
C TYR A 212 -8.24 -19.20 -4.28
N HIS A 213 -7.03 -19.78 -4.27
CA HIS A 213 -6.41 -20.36 -5.47
C HIS A 213 -7.09 -21.64 -5.99
N LYS A 214 -7.98 -22.27 -5.22
CA LYS A 214 -8.76 -23.44 -5.66
C LYS A 214 -10.08 -23.04 -6.34
N LEU A 215 -10.48 -21.77 -6.26
CA LEU A 215 -11.74 -21.31 -6.84
C LEU A 215 -11.72 -21.38 -8.38
N PRO A 216 -12.78 -21.90 -9.03
CA PRO A 216 -12.87 -21.95 -10.48
C PRO A 216 -13.13 -20.56 -11.08
N ASP A 217 -12.72 -20.35 -12.34
CA ASP A 217 -12.89 -19.06 -13.06
C ASP A 217 -14.37 -18.61 -13.12
N GLU A 218 -15.32 -19.55 -13.15
CA GLU A 218 -16.75 -19.28 -13.12
C GLU A 218 -17.23 -18.65 -11.80
N ALA A 219 -16.60 -18.99 -10.68
CA ALA A 219 -16.90 -18.39 -9.38
C ALA A 219 -16.56 -16.89 -9.37
N PHE A 220 -15.52 -16.49 -10.10
CA PHE A 220 -15.14 -15.08 -10.24
C PHE A 220 -16.07 -14.30 -11.18
N LYS A 221 -16.66 -14.99 -12.18
CA LYS A 221 -17.61 -14.38 -13.14
C LYS A 221 -18.99 -14.20 -12.52
N SER A 222 -19.51 -15.23 -11.83
CA SER A 222 -20.86 -15.21 -11.24
C SER A 222 -21.06 -14.12 -10.19
N LEU A 223 -20.01 -13.79 -9.43
CA LEU A 223 -20.02 -12.70 -8.45
C LEU A 223 -19.93 -11.32 -9.09
N SER A 224 -19.30 -11.20 -10.28
CA SER A 224 -19.16 -9.93 -11.01
C SER A 224 -20.39 -9.57 -11.86
N THR A 225 -21.17 -10.56 -12.32
CA THR A 225 -22.30 -10.35 -13.26
C THR A 225 -23.64 -10.88 -12.75
N SER A 226 -24.12 -10.34 -11.62
CA SER A 226 -25.45 -10.59 -11.01
C SER A 226 -25.47 -11.65 -9.91
N ALA A 227 -25.05 -11.29 -8.69
CA ALA A 227 -25.61 -11.95 -7.52
C ALA A 227 -27.06 -11.46 -7.33
N LYS A 228 -28.04 -12.34 -7.51
CA LYS A 228 -29.38 -12.11 -6.93
C LYS A 228 -29.27 -12.39 -5.43
N PRO A 229 -30.01 -11.66 -4.56
CA PRO A 229 -29.92 -11.80 -3.10
C PRO A 229 -30.11 -13.23 -2.53
N GLY A 230 -30.61 -14.19 -3.33
CA GLY A 230 -30.81 -15.59 -2.95
C GLY A 230 -29.66 -16.55 -3.26
N ASP A 231 -28.70 -16.18 -4.11
CA ASP A 231 -27.68 -17.14 -4.60
C ASP A 231 -26.46 -17.26 -3.66
N LEU A 232 -26.38 -16.42 -2.63
CA LEU A 232 -25.31 -16.46 -1.61
C LEU A 232 -25.56 -17.49 -0.49
N ALA A 233 -26.68 -18.22 -0.54
CA ALA A 233 -27.04 -19.19 0.48
C ALA A 233 -26.21 -20.50 0.46
N GLU A 234 -25.49 -20.79 -0.63
CA GLU A 234 -24.81 -22.09 -0.83
C GLU A 234 -23.27 -22.07 -0.73
N VAL A 235 -22.64 -20.95 -0.36
CA VAL A 235 -21.24 -21.02 0.09
C VAL A 235 -21.24 -21.56 1.52
N LYS A 236 -21.04 -22.88 1.64
CA LYS A 236 -21.03 -23.63 2.90
C LYS A 236 -20.24 -22.88 3.98
N ARG A 237 -20.95 -22.60 5.08
CA ARG A 237 -20.40 -22.20 6.38
C ARG A 237 -19.46 -23.29 6.85
N ASP A 238 -18.15 -23.04 6.81
CA ASP A 238 -17.16 -23.72 7.67
C ASP A 238 -15.92 -22.81 7.90
N VAL A 239 -16.14 -21.49 7.93
CA VAL A 239 -15.17 -20.56 8.50
C VAL A 239 -15.89 -19.88 9.66
N ASP A 240 -15.41 -20.10 10.87
CA ASP A 240 -15.92 -19.49 12.10
C ASP A 240 -15.69 -17.96 12.02
N ALA A 241 -16.58 -17.26 11.31
CA ALA A 241 -16.45 -15.86 10.89
C ALA A 241 -16.48 -14.83 12.04
N LYS A 242 -16.43 -15.30 13.29
CA LYS A 242 -16.44 -14.44 14.47
C LYS A 242 -15.08 -13.79 14.73
N ASP A 243 -13.96 -14.32 14.21
CA ASP A 243 -12.62 -13.83 14.56
C ASP A 243 -11.64 -13.64 13.38
N ASP A 244 -12.12 -13.71 12.13
CA ASP A 244 -11.24 -13.64 10.95
C ASP A 244 -11.42 -12.33 10.15
N TYR A 245 -10.45 -11.42 10.33
CA TYR A 245 -10.31 -10.15 9.61
C TYR A 245 -10.26 -10.33 8.08
N TYR A 246 -9.64 -11.40 7.60
CA TYR A 246 -9.45 -11.65 6.17
C TYR A 246 -10.68 -12.29 5.54
N ALA A 247 -11.38 -13.14 6.28
CA ALA A 247 -12.70 -13.63 5.88
C ALA A 247 -13.75 -12.50 5.84
N ARG A 248 -13.65 -11.46 6.69
CA ARG A 248 -14.61 -10.34 6.69
C ARG A 248 -14.47 -9.42 5.48
N ASN A 249 -13.25 -9.13 5.04
CA ASN A 249 -13.00 -8.34 3.83
C ASN A 249 -13.55 -9.02 2.55
N TYR A 250 -13.75 -10.34 2.57
CA TYR A 250 -14.46 -11.09 1.54
C TYR A 250 -15.95 -10.72 1.44
N TYR A 251 -16.61 -10.36 2.56
CA TYR A 251 -18.06 -10.15 2.62
C TYR A 251 -18.49 -8.68 2.52
N VAL A 252 -17.65 -7.73 2.96
CA VAL A 252 -18.00 -6.29 2.94
C VAL A 252 -18.12 -5.75 1.52
N TYR A 253 -17.46 -6.38 0.55
CA TYR A 253 -17.57 -6.03 -0.87
C TYR A 253 -18.95 -6.32 -1.50
N HIS A 254 -19.77 -7.16 -0.86
CA HIS A 254 -20.97 -7.73 -1.47
C HIS A 254 -22.29 -7.04 -1.11
N TYR A 255 -22.26 -5.91 -0.40
CA TYR A 255 -23.49 -5.18 -0.03
C TYR A 255 -23.79 -3.90 -0.82
N ALA A 256 -23.02 -3.57 -1.85
CA ALA A 256 -23.33 -2.42 -2.70
C ALA A 256 -24.39 -2.77 -3.77
N LYS A 257 -25.62 -3.06 -3.33
CA LYS A 257 -26.83 -2.60 -4.01
C LYS A 257 -27.64 -1.80 -3.00
N ALA A 258 -28.20 -0.69 -3.45
CA ALA A 258 -28.76 0.42 -2.67
C ALA A 258 -29.97 0.10 -1.76
N ASP A 259 -30.17 -1.17 -1.40
CA ASP A 259 -31.37 -1.71 -0.76
C ASP A 259 -31.07 -2.27 0.64
N ASP A 260 -29.80 -2.46 1.03
CA ASP A 260 -29.41 -3.07 2.31
C ASP A 260 -28.43 -2.20 3.13
N THR A 261 -28.45 -0.88 2.91
CA THR A 261 -27.64 0.14 3.59
C THR A 261 -27.81 0.09 5.12
N ASP A 262 -29.01 -0.21 5.62
CA ASP A 262 -29.31 -0.30 7.05
C ASP A 262 -28.65 -1.50 7.74
N LYS A 263 -28.32 -2.56 7.00
CA LYS A 263 -27.65 -3.73 7.54
C LYS A 263 -26.14 -3.51 7.64
N VAL A 264 -25.55 -2.92 6.60
CA VAL A 264 -24.12 -2.58 6.63
C VAL A 264 -23.85 -1.52 7.70
N LYS A 265 -24.72 -0.51 7.84
CA LYS A 265 -24.64 0.50 8.92
C LYS A 265 -24.70 -0.15 10.31
N ARG A 266 -25.62 -1.10 10.53
CA ARG A 266 -25.71 -1.87 11.79
C ARG A 266 -24.47 -2.71 12.08
N ASP A 267 -23.87 -3.35 11.08
CA ASP A 267 -22.68 -4.19 11.27
C ASP A 267 -21.40 -3.37 11.51
N VAL A 268 -21.30 -2.19 10.91
CA VAL A 268 -20.21 -1.21 11.13
C VAL A 268 -20.31 -0.60 12.53
N ASP A 269 -21.51 -0.17 12.92
CA ASP A 269 -21.75 0.48 14.23
C ASP A 269 -21.68 -0.52 15.40
N ALA A 270 -21.94 -1.81 15.17
CA ALA A 270 -21.91 -2.83 16.21
C ALA A 270 -20.50 -3.34 16.57
N LYS A 271 -19.45 -3.04 15.78
CA LYS A 271 -18.17 -3.78 15.89
C LYS A 271 -16.87 -2.97 15.84
N ASP A 272 -16.93 -1.65 15.90
CA ASP A 272 -15.77 -0.76 16.04
C ASP A 272 -14.64 -1.08 15.02
N ASP A 273 -15.03 -1.39 13.79
CA ASP A 273 -14.11 -1.80 12.72
C ASP A 273 -13.67 -0.58 11.90
N TYR A 274 -12.44 -0.14 12.14
CA TYR A 274 -11.78 0.98 11.47
C TYR A 274 -11.73 0.83 9.94
N TYR A 275 -11.66 -0.39 9.41
CA TYR A 275 -11.48 -0.63 7.97
C TYR A 275 -12.81 -0.78 7.22
N ALA A 276 -13.87 -1.26 7.88
CA ALA A 276 -15.22 -1.27 7.31
C ALA A 276 -15.74 0.16 7.05
N ARG A 277 -15.32 1.16 7.84
CA ARG A 277 -15.68 2.57 7.65
C ARG A 277 -15.07 3.21 6.41
N ASN A 278 -13.84 2.86 6.04
CA ASN A 278 -13.13 3.48 4.92
C ASN A 278 -13.58 2.96 3.54
N TYR A 279 -14.49 1.98 3.50
CA TYR A 279 -14.93 1.31 2.28
C TYR A 279 -16.11 1.97 1.56
N TYR A 280 -16.79 2.90 2.22
CA TYR A 280 -18.10 3.41 1.80
C TYR A 280 -18.09 4.44 0.66
N VAL A 281 -16.92 4.98 0.30
CA VAL A 281 -16.88 6.19 -0.56
C VAL A 281 -16.72 5.87 -2.05
N TYR A 282 -16.30 4.66 -2.45
CA TYR A 282 -15.85 4.43 -3.83
C TYR A 282 -16.84 3.76 -4.80
N HIS A 283 -18.02 3.32 -4.34
CA HIS A 283 -18.93 2.50 -5.18
C HIS A 283 -20.27 3.13 -5.57
N TYR A 284 -20.49 4.42 -5.30
CA TYR A 284 -21.70 5.13 -5.78
C TYR A 284 -21.60 5.78 -7.16
N ALA A 285 -20.48 5.60 -7.86
CA ALA A 285 -20.26 6.26 -9.14
C ALA A 285 -20.51 5.36 -10.36
N LYS A 286 -21.60 4.57 -10.40
CA LYS A 286 -22.19 4.13 -11.68
C LYS A 286 -23.72 3.98 -11.59
N ALA A 287 -24.38 4.70 -12.50
CA ALA A 287 -25.79 4.65 -12.92
C ALA A 287 -26.80 5.51 -12.12
N ASP A 288 -27.01 6.71 -12.64
CA ASP A 288 -28.33 7.36 -12.86
C ASP A 288 -29.15 7.90 -11.68
N ASP A 289 -28.63 7.93 -10.45
CA ASP A 289 -29.40 8.42 -9.30
C ASP A 289 -28.66 9.50 -8.48
N THR A 290 -28.23 10.57 -9.17
CA THR A 290 -27.53 11.73 -8.57
C THR A 290 -28.32 12.43 -7.47
N ASP A 291 -29.66 12.36 -7.50
CA ASP A 291 -30.51 13.00 -6.49
C ASP A 291 -30.60 12.16 -5.20
N LYS A 292 -30.57 10.83 -5.32
CA LYS A 292 -30.56 9.92 -4.16
C LYS A 292 -29.20 9.93 -3.44
N VAL A 293 -28.09 9.97 -4.19
CA VAL A 293 -26.74 10.15 -3.61
C VAL A 293 -26.63 11.45 -2.80
N LYS A 294 -27.26 12.54 -3.27
CA LYS A 294 -27.34 13.79 -2.51
C LYS A 294 -28.12 13.62 -1.20
N SER A 295 -29.32 13.04 -1.26
CA SER A 295 -30.15 12.86 -0.06
C SER A 295 -29.56 11.87 0.95
N ASP A 296 -28.86 10.82 0.49
CA ASP A 296 -28.22 9.83 1.35
C ASP A 296 -26.92 10.37 1.95
N ALA A 297 -26.19 11.24 1.24
CA ALA A 297 -25.07 11.99 1.81
C ALA A 297 -25.53 12.97 2.89
N ASP A 298 -26.64 13.67 2.67
CA ASP A 298 -27.24 14.56 3.66
C ASP A 298 -27.83 13.78 4.86
N ALA A 299 -28.24 12.52 4.67
CA ALA A 299 -28.77 11.65 5.73
C ALA A 299 -27.70 10.80 6.46
N ALA A 300 -26.54 10.55 5.85
CA ALA A 300 -25.43 9.80 6.44
C ALA A 300 -24.50 10.66 7.32
N VAL A 301 -24.63 11.99 7.26
CA VAL A 301 -23.87 12.92 8.10
C VAL A 301 -24.73 13.36 9.30
N GLU A 302 -24.98 12.44 10.24
CA GLU A 302 -24.93 12.87 11.63
C GLU A 302 -23.48 12.74 12.08
N MET A 303 -22.76 13.87 12.02
CA MET A 303 -21.42 13.99 12.57
C MET A 303 -21.40 13.46 14.02
N PRO A 304 -20.47 12.55 14.37
CA PRO A 304 -20.36 12.06 15.74
C PRO A 304 -20.25 13.22 16.73
N GLU A 305 -20.88 13.13 17.91
CA GLU A 305 -20.91 14.24 18.88
C GLU A 305 -19.51 14.70 19.31
N HIS A 306 -18.50 13.83 19.30
CA HIS A 306 -17.11 14.23 19.58
C HIS A 306 -16.49 15.07 18.44
N VAL A 307 -16.91 14.85 17.19
CA VAL A 307 -16.52 15.66 16.03
C VAL A 307 -17.27 16.99 16.02
N LYS A 308 -18.57 16.99 16.35
CA LYS A 308 -19.33 18.24 16.57
C LYS A 308 -18.71 19.09 17.69
N ARG A 309 -18.28 18.46 18.78
CA ARG A 309 -17.60 19.13 19.90
C ARG A 309 -16.23 19.67 19.50
N ALA A 310 -15.44 18.89 18.77
CA ALA A 310 -14.15 19.34 18.24
C ALA A 310 -14.32 20.52 17.27
N ILE A 311 -15.34 20.50 16.40
CA ILE A 311 -15.63 21.61 15.47
C ILE A 311 -16.11 22.85 16.22
N ALA A 312 -16.98 22.71 17.22
CA ALA A 312 -17.42 23.82 18.06
C ALA A 312 -16.26 24.43 18.87
N GLU A 313 -15.37 23.60 19.44
CA GLU A 313 -14.15 24.06 20.13
C GLU A 313 -13.19 24.76 19.16
N THR A 314 -13.10 24.31 17.90
CA THR A 314 -12.26 24.93 16.87
C THR A 314 -12.86 26.24 16.35
N GLN A 315 -14.19 26.35 16.26
CA GLN A 315 -14.89 27.58 15.89
C GLN A 315 -14.88 28.63 17.00
N ASP A 316 -14.96 28.22 18.27
CA ASP A 316 -14.76 29.14 19.41
C ASP A 316 -13.33 29.68 19.45
N ILE A 317 -12.32 28.87 19.11
CA ILE A 317 -10.93 29.33 18.96
C ILE A 317 -10.79 30.27 17.75
N SER A 318 -11.44 29.96 16.63
CA SER A 318 -11.42 30.81 15.43
C SER A 318 -12.09 32.16 15.66
N ASN A 319 -13.20 32.21 16.39
CA ASN A 319 -13.91 33.44 16.75
C ASN A 319 -13.15 34.26 17.82
N ALA A 320 -12.43 33.61 18.73
CA ALA A 320 -11.57 34.27 19.71
C ALA A 320 -10.29 34.87 19.10
N LEU A 321 -9.89 34.43 17.91
CA LEU A 321 -8.75 34.97 17.15
C LEU A 321 -9.14 36.09 16.17
N GLU A 322 -10.44 36.33 15.97
CA GLU A 322 -10.99 37.43 15.16
C GLU A 322 -11.47 38.64 16.00
N MET A 323 -11.21 38.67 17.31
CA MET A 323 -11.38 39.84 18.20
C MET A 323 -10.04 40.48 18.58
#